data_AF-A0A6S6TU61-F1
#
_entry.id   AF-A0A6S6TU61-F1
#
_cell.length_a   1.000
_cell.length_b   1.000
_cell.length_c   1.000
_cell.angle_alpha   90.00
_cell.angle_beta   90.00
_cell.angle_gamma   90.00
#
_symmetry.space_group_name_H-M   'P 1'
#
loop_
_entity.id
_entity.type
_entity.pdbx_description
1 polymer ?
#
loop_
_entity_poly.entity_id
_entity_poly.type
_entity_poly.pdbx_seq_one_letter_code
_entity_poly.pdbx_strand_id
1 'polypeptide(L)' 'MNIENEPSKEKLLADIEKLIAYGREEPTINPALLEYLEIEDLINTKAKLLERVGKLSDEDKAWLEQFKKYS' A
#
# COMPACT_ATOMS: atom_id res chain seq x y z
N MET A 1 8.00 8.00 22.15
CA MET A 1 6.91 7.01 22.08
C MET A 1 6.89 6.50 20.65
N ASN A 2 7.53 5.36 20.35
CA ASN A 2 7.57 4.78 19.00
C ASN A 2 6.95 3.38 19.11
N ILE A 3 5.63 3.32 19.07
CA ILE A 3 4.87 2.08 19.15
C ILE A 3 4.44 1.77 17.71
N GLU A 4 5.10 0.77 17.13
CA GLU A 4 4.51 -0.23 16.24
C GLU A 4 3.81 0.32 14.99
N ASN A 5 4.60 0.74 14.01
CA ASN A 5 4.14 0.87 12.63
C ASN A 5 4.44 -0.41 11.84
N GLU A 6 4.34 -1.59 12.48
CA GLU A 6 4.30 -2.84 11.74
C GLU A 6 3.00 -2.84 10.93
N PRO A 7 3.09 -2.79 9.59
CA PRO A 7 1.89 -2.72 8.77
C PRO A 7 1.20 -4.09 8.84
N SER A 8 0.19 -4.21 9.70
CA SER A 8 -0.63 -5.41 9.77
C SER A 8 -1.28 -5.66 8.42
N LYS A 9 -1.47 -6.93 8.07
CA LYS A 9 -2.04 -7.36 6.78
C LYS A 9 -3.33 -6.60 6.44
N GLU A 10 -4.24 -6.49 7.40
CA GLU A 10 -5.50 -5.76 7.28
C GLU A 10 -5.32 -4.27 6.94
N LYS A 11 -4.29 -3.64 7.54
CA LYS A 11 -3.98 -2.23 7.33
C LYS A 11 -3.40 -2.01 5.94
N LEU A 12 -2.54 -2.91 5.46
CA LEU A 12 -2.03 -2.90 4.09
C LEU A 12 -3.16 -3.07 3.09
N LEU A 13 -4.07 -4.02 3.33
CA LEU A 13 -5.23 -4.28 2.47
C LEU A 13 -6.11 -3.04 2.32
N ALA A 14 -6.49 -2.42 3.45
CA ALA A 14 -7.32 -1.22 3.44
C ALA A 14 -6.64 -0.03 2.74
N ASP A 15 -5.33 0.10 2.88
CA ASP A 15 -4.55 1.18 2.28
C ASP A 15 -4.38 0.98 0.76
N ILE A 16 -4.08 -0.26 0.35
CA ILE A 16 -4.06 -0.68 -1.06
C ILE A 16 -5.43 -0.44 -1.71
N GLU A 17 -6.52 -0.83 -1.06
CA GLU A 17 -7.88 -0.63 -1.57
C GLU A 17 -8.20 0.85 -1.77
N LYS A 18 -7.85 1.71 -0.81
CA LYS A 18 -7.96 3.16 -0.95
C LYS A 18 -7.13 3.70 -2.10
N LEU A 19 -5.88 3.26 -2.25
CA LEU A 19 -4.99 3.71 -3.32
C LEU A 19 -5.52 3.31 -4.71
N ILE A 20 -6.10 2.11 -4.82
CA ILE A 20 -6.75 1.65 -6.05
C ILE A 20 -7.98 2.51 -6.36
N ALA A 21 -8.83 2.74 -5.36
CA ALA A 21 -10.06 3.54 -5.51
C ALA A 21 -9.77 5.03 -5.79
N TYR A 22 -8.67 5.57 -5.27
CA TYR A 22 -8.28 6.96 -5.50
C TYR A 22 -7.97 7.25 -6.98
N GLY A 23 -7.48 6.24 -7.70
CA GLY A 23 -7.10 6.37 -9.10
C GLY A 23 -8.18 6.04 -10.12
N ARG A 24 -9.30 5.38 -9.73
CA ARG A 24 -10.32 4.85 -10.67
C ARG A 24 -11.68 4.62 -10.00
N GLU A 25 -12.75 4.72 -10.78
CA GLU A 25 -14.12 4.32 -10.38
C GLU A 25 -14.28 2.81 -10.19
N GLU A 26 -13.40 1.98 -10.77
CA GLU A 26 -13.42 0.52 -10.62
C GLU A 26 -12.09 -0.05 -10.11
N PRO A 27 -12.10 -0.96 -9.13
CA PRO A 27 -10.90 -1.56 -8.59
C PRO A 27 -10.27 -2.54 -9.58
N THR A 28 -9.07 -2.22 -10.08
CA THR A 28 -8.31 -3.11 -10.98
C THR A 28 -7.71 -4.34 -10.28
N ILE A 29 -7.71 -4.38 -8.96
CA ILE A 29 -7.24 -5.52 -8.16
C ILE A 29 -8.39 -5.97 -7.28
N ASN A 30 -8.69 -7.27 -7.31
CA ASN A 30 -9.70 -7.85 -6.45
C ASN A 30 -9.12 -7.99 -5.01
N PRO A 31 -9.71 -7.33 -4.00
CA PRO A 31 -9.21 -7.37 -2.63
C PRO A 31 -9.14 -8.79 -2.05
N ALA A 32 -10.00 -9.70 -2.51
CA ALA A 32 -9.95 -11.11 -2.12
C ALA A 32 -8.63 -11.80 -2.53
N LEU A 33 -7.97 -11.34 -3.60
CA LEU A 33 -6.67 -11.89 -4.02
C LEU A 33 -5.53 -11.42 -3.13
N LEU A 34 -5.65 -10.21 -2.58
CA LEU A 34 -4.67 -9.64 -1.67
C LEU A 34 -4.66 -10.38 -0.31
N GLU A 35 -5.79 -10.96 0.09
CA GLU A 35 -5.87 -11.77 1.32
C GLU A 35 -4.99 -13.02 1.27
N TYR A 36 -4.64 -13.51 0.07
CA TYR A 36 -3.72 -14.63 -0.14
C TYR A 36 -2.26 -14.21 -0.31
N LEU A 37 -1.99 -12.91 -0.52
CA LEU A 37 -0.64 -12.40 -0.63
C LEU A 37 0.04 -12.36 0.72
N GLU A 38 1.35 -12.56 0.73
CA GLU A 38 2.15 -12.37 1.93
C GLU A 38 2.27 -10.88 2.24
N ILE A 39 2.65 -10.56 3.48
CA ILE A 39 2.81 -9.16 3.91
C ILE A 39 3.82 -8.44 3.00
N GLU A 40 4.88 -9.13 2.57
CA GLU A 40 5.88 -8.59 1.65
C GLU A 40 5.30 -8.26 0.26
N ASP A 41 4.46 -9.15 -0.29
CA ASP A 41 3.75 -8.91 -1.55
C ASP A 41 2.76 -7.76 -1.46
N LEU A 42 2.05 -7.64 -0.33
CA LEU A 42 1.15 -6.53 -0.05
C LEU A 42 1.92 -5.21 0.03
N ILE A 43 3.05 -5.18 0.72
CA ILE A 43 3.93 -4.02 0.79
C ILE A 43 4.40 -3.61 -0.62
N ASN A 44 4.86 -4.57 -1.42
CA ASN A 44 5.29 -4.33 -2.79
C ASN A 44 4.14 -3.82 -3.68
N THR A 45 2.94 -4.36 -3.49
CA THR A 45 1.73 -3.94 -4.21
C THR A 45 1.38 -2.50 -3.85
N LYS A 46 1.40 -2.16 -2.55
CA LYS A 46 1.18 -0.81 -2.06
C LYS A 46 2.23 0.16 -2.63
N ALA A 47 3.51 -0.18 -2.61
CA ALA A 47 4.59 0.66 -3.15
C ALA A 47 4.42 0.96 -4.65
N LYS A 48 4.09 -0.07 -5.45
CA LYS A 48 3.82 0.10 -6.90
C LYS A 48 2.59 0.94 -7.17
N LEU A 49 1.53 0.79 -6.37
CA LEU A 49 0.32 1.61 -6.47
C LEU A 49 0.62 3.06 -6.13
N LEU A 50 1.34 3.30 -5.04
CA LEU A 50 1.75 4.62 -4.60
C LEU A 50 2.57 5.35 -5.67
N GLU A 51 3.56 4.68 -6.26
CA GLU A 51 4.37 5.22 -7.37
C GLU A 51 3.49 5.58 -8.58
N ARG A 52 2.48 4.74 -8.86
CA ARG A 52 1.56 4.92 -10.00
C ARG A 52 0.52 6.02 -9.79
N VAL A 53 0.06 6.24 -8.56
CA VAL A 53 -1.00 7.21 -8.26
C VAL A 53 -0.50 8.66 -8.41
N GLY A 54 0.82 8.91 -8.34
CA GLY A 54 1.51 10.14 -8.79
C GLY A 54 1.19 11.43 -8.02
N LYS A 55 0.00 11.54 -7.41
CA LYS A 55 -0.43 12.57 -6.46
C LYS A 55 -0.32 12.00 -5.05
N LEU A 56 0.90 11.78 -4.60
CA LEU A 56 1.14 11.34 -3.23
C LEU A 56 0.98 12.52 -2.26
N SER A 57 0.16 12.33 -1.24
CA SER A 57 0.23 13.09 0.01
C SER A 57 1.60 12.88 0.66
N ASP A 58 2.08 13.83 1.45
CA ASP A 58 3.41 13.75 2.06
C ASP A 58 3.58 12.55 3.01
N GLU A 59 2.50 12.08 3.65
CA GLU A 59 2.49 10.87 4.48
C GLU A 59 2.80 9.59 3.68
N ASP A 60 2.19 9.47 2.50
CA ASP A 60 2.37 8.33 1.62
C ASP A 60 3.78 8.28 1.02
N LYS A 61 4.37 9.45 0.72
CA LYS A 61 5.78 9.56 0.28
C LYS A 61 6.73 9.10 1.38
N ALA A 62 6.54 9.58 2.61
CA ALA A 62 7.40 9.22 3.74
C ALA A 62 7.35 7.71 4.02
N TRP A 63 6.17 7.09 3.89
CA TRP A 63 6.03 5.64 3.96
C TRP A 63 6.83 4.95 2.84
N LEU A 64 6.68 5.40 1.58
CA LEU A 64 7.41 4.86 0.43
C LEU A 64 8.92 4.93 0.60
N GLU A 65 9.44 6.02 1.16
CA GLU A 65 10.87 6.20 1.41
C GLU A 65 11.40 5.25 2.50
N GLN A 66 10.59 4.95 3.52
CA GLN A 66 10.93 3.93 4.52
C GLN A 66 11.03 2.53 3.91
N PHE A 67 10.18 2.21 2.92
CA PHE A 67 10.14 0.90 2.28
C PHE A 67 11.07 0.75 1.07
N LYS A 68 11.49 1.84 0.41
CA LYS A 68 12.48 1.83 -0.68
C LYS A 68 13.82 1.19 -0.29
N LYS A 69 14.10 1.07 1.01
CA LYS A 69 15.33 0.48 1.55
C LYS A 69 15.43 -1.05 1.36
N TYR A 70 14.35 -1.71 0.95
CA TYR A 70 14.27 -3.17 0.81
C TYR A 70 14.18 -3.66 -0.65
N SER A 71 14.36 -2.77 -1.64
CA SER A 71 14.28 -3.12 -3.07
C SER A 71 15.63 -3.29 -3.74
#